data_AF-A0A0G4HYZ3-F1
#
_entry.id   AF-A0A0G4HYZ3-F1
#
_cell.length_a   1.000
_cell.length_b   1.000
_cell.length_c   1.000
_cell.angle_alpha   90.00
_cell.angle_beta   90.00
_cell.angle_gamma   90.00
#
_symmetry.space_group_name_H-M   'P 1'
#
loop_
_entity.id
_entity.type
_entity.pdbx_description
1 polymer ?
#
loop_
_entity_poly.entity_id
_entity_poly.type
_entity_poly.pdbx_seq_one_letter_code
_entity_poly.pdbx_strand_id
1 'polypeptide(L)'
;MKKLQRNLIFECYDVPGAGHLAIEKTYLRLIEDFYWPNMFSLVAAYIPHCDACLQNKQANQKPSGLLQPLPVLAWPYDSVSMDFVCALPCIHF
;
A
#
# COMPACT_ATOMS: atom_id res chain seq x y z
N MET A 1 6.57 -19.50 24.20
CA MET A 1 7.53 -18.70 23.41
C MET A 1 6.87 -17.88 22.29
N LYS A 2 6.10 -18.49 21.35
CA LYS A 2 5.43 -17.76 20.24
C LYS A 2 4.46 -16.63 20.65
N LYS A 3 3.95 -16.65 21.89
CA LYS A 3 3.08 -15.58 22.42
C LYS A 3 3.89 -14.31 22.75
N LEU A 4 5.05 -14.46 23.40
CA LEU A 4 5.90 -13.34 23.77
C LEU A 4 6.43 -12.60 22.53
N GLN A 5 6.92 -13.35 21.53
CA GLN A 5 7.41 -12.77 20.28
C GLN A 5 6.34 -11.94 19.57
N ARG A 6 5.10 -12.44 19.50
CA ARG A 6 3.98 -11.69 18.92
C ARG A 6 3.64 -10.43 19.71
N ASN A 7 3.65 -10.50 21.03
CA ASN A 7 3.42 -9.32 21.87
C ASN A 7 4.50 -8.25 21.65
N LEU A 8 5.78 -8.65 21.54
CA LEU A 8 6.86 -7.70 21.24
C LEU A 8 6.65 -7.03 19.87
N ILE A 9 6.25 -7.79 18.85
CA ILE A 9 5.95 -7.23 17.52
C ILE A 9 4.78 -6.24 17.61
N PHE A 10 3.71 -6.59 18.34
CA PHE A 10 2.56 -5.72 18.57
C PHE A 10 2.97 -4.40 19.24
N GLU A 11 3.75 -4.43 20.31
CA GLU A 11 4.25 -3.24 21.01
C GLU A 11 5.10 -2.34 20.10
N CYS A 12 5.87 -2.92 19.17
CA CYS A 12 6.70 -2.14 18.25
C CYS A 12 5.96 -1.62 17.00
N TYR A 13 4.74 -2.08 16.72
CA TYR A 13 4.06 -1.83 15.47
C TYR A 13 2.62 -1.31 15.59
N ASP A 14 1.77 -1.95 16.41
CA ASP A 14 0.32 -1.68 16.46
C ASP A 14 -0.09 -0.66 17.53
N VAL A 15 0.77 -0.36 18.51
CA VAL A 15 0.43 0.67 19.50
C VAL A 15 0.26 2.03 18.80
N PRO A 16 -0.73 2.86 19.19
CA PRO A 16 -1.05 4.11 18.47
C PRO A 16 0.12 5.07 18.23
N GLY A 17 1.18 5.01 19.05
CA GLY A 17 2.40 5.80 18.90
C GLY A 17 3.55 5.13 18.13
N ALA A 18 3.44 3.85 17.75
CA ALA A 18 4.50 3.13 17.05
C ALA A 18 4.59 3.49 15.56
N GLY A 19 3.51 4.02 14.98
CA GLY A 19 3.51 4.59 13.63
C GLY A 19 3.41 3.57 12.49
N HIS A 20 3.03 2.31 12.76
CA HIS A 20 2.84 1.25 11.75
C HIS A 20 3.98 1.19 10.71
N LEU A 21 5.22 1.14 11.20
CA LEU A 21 6.42 1.23 10.39
C LEU A 21 6.58 0.07 9.39
N ALA A 22 7.38 0.26 8.35
CA ALA A 22 7.70 -0.80 7.40
C ALA A 22 8.43 -1.98 8.10
N ILE A 23 8.33 -3.18 7.49
CA ILE A 23 8.90 -4.44 8.00
C ILE A 23 10.35 -4.27 8.49
N GLU A 24 11.20 -3.65 7.66
CA GLU A 24 12.61 -3.43 7.99
C GLU A 24 12.78 -2.53 9.22
N LYS A 25 12.04 -1.42 9.30
CA LYS A 25 12.12 -0.50 10.43
C LYS A 25 11.61 -1.14 11.74
N THR A 26 10.52 -1.90 11.67
CA THR A 26 10.00 -2.63 12.84
C THR A 26 10.99 -3.70 13.29
N TYR A 27 11.62 -4.42 12.36
CA TYR A 27 12.68 -5.38 12.67
C TYR A 27 13.88 -4.70 13.33
N LEU A 28 14.37 -3.59 12.77
CA LEU A 28 15.51 -2.83 13.31
C LEU A 28 15.23 -2.34 14.73
N ARG A 29 14.03 -1.82 15.00
CA ARG A 29 13.61 -1.44 16.36
C ARG A 29 13.58 -2.63 17.33
N LEU A 30 13.10 -3.79 16.89
CA LEU A 30 13.02 -4.98 17.73
C LEU A 30 14.40 -5.53 18.13
N ILE A 31 15.38 -5.47 17.23
CA ILE A 31 16.73 -6.02 17.47
C ILE A 31 17.60 -5.14 18.37
N GLU A 32 17.16 -3.92 18.71
CA GLU A 32 17.85 -3.06 19.68
C GLU A 32 17.85 -3.69 21.08
N ASP A 33 16.74 -4.32 21.46
CA ASP A 33 16.53 -4.85 22.82
C ASP A 33 16.33 -6.37 22.88
N PHE A 34 15.95 -7.02 21.77
CA PHE A 34 15.55 -8.43 21.77
C PHE A 34 16.18 -9.23 20.63
N TYR A 35 16.43 -10.53 20.89
CA TYR A 35 16.88 -11.45 19.88
C TYR A 35 16.19 -12.82 19.96
N TRP A 36 15.81 -13.38 18.81
CA TRP A 36 15.46 -14.79 18.67
C TRP A 36 15.72 -15.29 17.23
N PRO A 37 15.88 -16.60 17.00
CA PRO A 37 16.03 -17.13 15.64
C PRO A 37 14.81 -16.81 14.77
N ASN A 38 15.03 -16.35 13.53
CA ASN A 38 13.99 -16.02 12.54
C ASN A 38 13.08 -14.83 12.90
N MET A 39 13.56 -13.79 13.61
CA MET A 39 12.73 -12.60 13.91
C MET A 39 12.21 -11.91 12.65
N PHE A 40 13.09 -11.69 11.66
CA PHE A 40 12.71 -11.00 10.43
C PHE A 40 11.54 -11.70 9.73
N SER A 41 11.61 -13.03 9.59
CA SER A 41 10.54 -13.83 9.00
C SER A 41 9.22 -13.73 9.78
N LEU A 42 9.29 -13.67 11.10
CA LEU A 42 8.11 -13.48 11.96
C LEU A 42 7.49 -12.08 11.77
N VAL A 43 8.31 -11.03 11.74
CA VAL A 43 7.86 -9.64 11.50
C VAL A 43 7.25 -9.52 10.09
N ALA A 44 7.92 -10.09 9.09
CA ALA A 44 7.48 -10.10 7.70
C ALA A 44 6.19 -10.90 7.50
N ALA A 45 5.92 -11.92 8.33
CA ALA A 45 4.65 -12.63 8.33
C ALA A 45 3.54 -11.87 9.08
N TYR A 46 3.88 -11.08 10.09
CA TYR A 46 2.91 -10.37 10.94
C TYR A 46 2.32 -9.13 10.25
N ILE A 47 3.19 -8.24 9.75
CA ILE A 47 2.80 -6.91 9.27
C ILE A 47 1.84 -6.91 8.06
N PRO A 48 1.95 -7.82 7.07
CA PRO A 48 1.02 -7.87 5.94
C PRO A 48 -0.44 -8.15 6.34
N HIS A 49 -0.68 -8.64 7.56
CA HIS A 49 -2.02 -8.88 8.09
C HIS A 49 -2.60 -7.70 8.87
N CYS A 50 -1.94 -6.54 8.87
CA CYS A 50 -2.47 -5.33 9.50
C CYS A 50 -3.53 -4.68 8.60
N ASP A 51 -4.79 -4.68 9.04
CA ASP A 51 -5.93 -4.13 8.29
C ASP A 51 -5.76 -2.63 7.98
N ALA A 52 -5.27 -1.85 8.95
CA ALA A 52 -5.06 -0.42 8.79
C ALA A 52 -3.99 -0.12 7.72
N CYS A 53 -2.93 -0.93 7.66
CA CYS A 53 -1.92 -0.81 6.62
C CYS A 53 -2.44 -1.28 5.27
N LEU A 54 -3.23 -2.35 5.21
CA LEU A 54 -3.78 -2.87 3.95
C LEU A 54 -4.74 -1.87 3.29
N GLN A 55 -5.55 -1.17 4.09
CA GLN A 55 -6.48 -0.15 3.61
C GLN A 55 -5.79 1.14 3.14
N ASN A 56 -4.71 1.53 3.81
CA ASN A 56 -4.06 2.83 3.56
C ASN A 56 -2.82 2.74 2.65
N LYS A 57 -2.17 1.57 2.53
CA LYS A 57 -1.02 1.42 1.64
C LYS A 57 -1.49 1.47 0.19
N GLN A 58 -0.96 2.44 -0.53
CA GLN A 58 -0.99 2.41 -1.98
C GLN A 58 -0.07 1.29 -2.49
N ALA A 59 -0.51 0.63 -3.56
CA ALA A 59 0.34 -0.32 -4.28
C ALA A 59 1.47 0.44 -4.98
N ASN A 60 2.72 0.18 -4.58
CA ASN A 60 3.90 0.70 -5.29
C ASN A 60 4.29 -0.16 -6.51
N GLN A 61 3.47 -1.15 -6.85
CA GLN A 61 3.69 -1.97 -8.03
C GLN A 61 3.07 -1.28 -9.24
N LYS A 62 3.76 -1.35 -10.38
CA LYS A 62 3.15 -0.96 -11.65
C LYS A 62 1.89 -1.80 -11.87
N PRO A 63 0.82 -1.23 -12.44
CA PRO A 63 -0.34 -2.02 -12.84
C PRO A 63 0.15 -3.21 -13.67
N SER A 64 -0.35 -4.39 -13.32
CA SER A 64 0.03 -5.61 -14.03
C SER A 64 -0.55 -5.59 -15.44
N GLY A 65 0.24 -6.05 -16.40
CA GLY A 65 -0.15 -6.12 -17.80
C GLY A 65 0.19 -4.86 -18.62
N LEU A 66 -0.02 -4.98 -19.92
CA LEU A 66 0.08 -3.87 -20.86
C LEU A 66 -1.28 -3.18 -20.97
N LEU A 67 -1.27 -1.89 -21.29
CA LEU A 67 -2.49 -1.21 -21.73
C LEU A 67 -3.09 -2.00 -22.91
N GLN A 68 -4.39 -2.28 -22.84
CA GLN A 68 -5.12 -2.88 -23.95
C GLN A 68 -5.72 -1.74 -24.79
N PRO A 69 -5.08 -1.36 -25.91
CA PRO A 69 -5.63 -0.31 -26.76
C PRO A 69 -6.92 -0.79 -27.42
N LEU A 70 -7.80 0.18 -27.73
CA LEU A 70 -8.95 -0.07 -28.57
C LEU A 70 -8.49 -0.51 -29.98
N PRO A 71 -9.27 -1.35 -30.68
CA PRO A 71 -8.97 -1.70 -32.06
C PRO A 71 -8.94 -0.46 -32.95
N VAL A 72 -8.14 -0.52 -34.01
CA VAL A 72 -8.11 0.53 -35.04
C VAL A 72 -9.47 0.57 -35.75
N LEU A 73 -10.07 1.75 -35.79
CA LEU A 73 -11.35 1.98 -36.47
C LEU A 73 -11.17 1.93 -37.99
N ALA A 74 -12.14 1.36 -38.71
CA ALA A 74 -12.04 1.14 -40.16
C ALA A 74 -12.51 2.36 -40.96
N TRP A 75 -13.40 3.18 -40.40
CA TRP A 75 -14.01 4.31 -41.07
C TRP A 75 -14.03 5.57 -40.18
N PRO A 76 -14.09 6.77 -40.79
CA PRO A 76 -14.35 8.00 -40.05
C PRO A 76 -15.65 7.90 -39.25
N TYR A 77 -15.64 8.40 -38.01
CA TYR A 77 -16.78 8.44 -37.09
C TYR A 77 -17.29 7.09 -36.55
N ASP A 78 -16.54 5.99 -36.71
CA ASP A 78 -16.90 4.68 -36.13
C ASP A 78 -16.98 4.66 -34.60
N SER A 79 -16.32 5.60 -33.92
CA SER A 79 -16.42 5.77 -32.47
C SER A 79 -16.38 7.24 -32.08
N VAL A 80 -17.18 7.59 -31.08
CA VAL A 80 -17.23 8.93 -30.47
C VAL A 80 -17.10 8.76 -28.97
N SER A 81 -16.11 9.43 -28.36
CA SER A 81 -16.02 9.60 -26.91
C SER A 81 -16.44 11.02 -26.53
N MET A 82 -17.00 11.17 -25.33
CA MET A 82 -17.41 12.45 -24.77
C MET A 82 -16.86 12.57 -23.36
N ASP A 83 -16.33 13.72 -23.00
CA ASP A 83 -15.87 14.04 -21.66
C ASP A 83 -16.32 15.45 -21.27
N PHE A 84 -16.46 15.71 -19.96
CA PHE A 84 -16.91 16.99 -19.44
C PHE A 84 -15.74 17.80 -18.90
N VAL A 85 -15.56 19.00 -19.43
CA VAL A 85 -14.67 19.99 -18.81
C VAL A 85 -15.45 20.73 -17.73
N CYS A 86 -15.09 20.49 -16.47
CA CYS A 86 -15.66 21.18 -15.32
C CYS A 86 -14.78 22.38 -14.89
N ALA A 87 -15.33 23.28 -14.07
CA ALA A 87 -14.61 24.44 -13.49
C ALA A 87 -14.06 25.46 -14.51
N LEU A 88 -14.84 25.76 -15.55
CA LEU A 88 -14.55 26.88 -16.44
C LEU A 88 -14.67 28.22 -15.70
N PRO A 89 -13.82 29.22 -16.00
CA PRO A 89 -13.91 30.53 -15.36
C PRO A 89 -15.26 31.18 -15.66
N CYS A 90 -15.93 31.69 -14.64
CA CYS A 90 -17.07 32.59 -14.82
C CYS A 90 -16.56 33.89 -15.44
N ILE A 91 -16.75 34.06 -16.74
CA ILE A 91 -16.59 35.37 -17.38
C ILE A 91 -17.72 36.27 -16.89
N HIS A 92 -17.41 37.20 -15.98
CA HIS A 92 -18.28 38.33 -15.69
C HIS A 92 -18.19 39.29 -16.88
N PHE A 93 -19.33 39.53 -17.53
CA PHE A 93 -19.53 40.64 -18.46
C PHE A 93 -19.94 41.90 -17.70
#